data_AF-A0A194PTQ1-F1
#
_entry.id   AF-A0A194PTQ1-F1
#
_cell.length_a   1.000
_cell.length_b   1.000
_cell.length_c   1.000
_cell.angle_alpha   90.00
_cell.angle_beta   90.00
_cell.angle_gamma   90.00
#
_symmetry.space_group_name_H-M   'P 1'
#
loop_
_entity.id
_entity.type
_entity.pdbx_description
1 polymer ?
#
loop_
_entity_poly.entity_id
_entity_poly.type
_entity_poly.pdbx_seq_one_letter_code
_entity_poly.pdbx_strand_id
1 'polypeptide(L)' 'MKWLVLLSLIVANVVRVPTPVVKTSGGLVRGRLSEDGLFYTYFGIPYGYVGDENRFKASNLHLYHLCI' A
#
# COMPACT_ATOMS: atom_id res chain seq x y z
N MET A 1 21.70 -32.37 0.74
CA MET A 1 20.29 -32.13 1.15
C MET A 1 20.13 -30.95 2.10
N LYS A 2 20.87 -30.87 3.22
CA LYS A 2 20.71 -29.79 4.23
C LYS A 2 20.90 -28.36 3.70
N TRP A 3 21.82 -28.18 2.75
CA TRP A 3 22.03 -26.89 2.08
C TRP A 3 20.83 -26.41 1.25
N LEU A 4 20.07 -27.32 0.63
CA LEU A 4 18.87 -26.97 -0.14
C LEU A 4 17.76 -26.44 0.77
N VAL A 5 17.64 -26.99 1.98
CA VAL A 5 16.65 -26.55 2.98
C VAL A 5 16.98 -25.13 3.45
N LEU A 6 18.25 -24.87 3.77
CA LEU A 6 18.70 -23.52 4.17
C LEU A 6 18.49 -22.50 3.03
N LEU A 7 18.80 -22.89 1.79
CA LEU A 7 18.64 -22.02 0.63
C LEU A 7 17.16 -21.71 0.37
N SER A 8 16.27 -22.69 0.52
CA SER A 8 14.81 -22.52 0.46
C SER A 8 14.30 -21.51 1.49
N LEU A 9 14.73 -21.61 2.75
CA LEU A 9 14.35 -20.69 3.83
C LEU A 9 14.81 -19.26 3.58
N ILE A 10 16.01 -19.07 3.02
CA ILE A 10 16.52 -17.76 2.64
C ILE A 10 15.66 -17.15 1.52
N VAL A 11 15.37 -17.93 0.48
CA VAL A 11 14.56 -17.46 -0.66
C VAL A 11 13.13 -17.11 -0.21
N ALA A 12 12.51 -17.92 0.64
CA ALA A 12 11.18 -17.66 1.17
C ALA A 12 11.07 -16.34 1.95
N ASN A 13 12.13 -15.92 2.63
CA ASN A 13 12.18 -14.63 3.34
C ASN A 13 12.41 -13.42 2.40
N VAL A 14 13.04 -13.64 1.25
CA VAL A 14 13.40 -12.58 0.29
C VAL A 14 12.27 -12.32 -0.71
N VAL A 15 11.50 -13.34 -1.07
CA VAL A 15 10.42 -13.22 -2.05
C VAL A 15 9.25 -12.44 -1.43
N ARG A 16 9.08 -11.19 -1.87
CA ARG A 16 7.91 -10.38 -1.53
C ARG A 16 6.70 -10.90 -2.31
N VAL A 17 5.63 -11.25 -1.59
CA VAL A 17 4.37 -11.65 -2.19
C VAL A 17 3.82 -10.50 -3.05
N PRO A 18 3.43 -10.74 -4.31
CA PRO A 18 2.82 -9.71 -5.14
C PRO A 18 1.49 -9.28 -4.51
N THR A 19 1.37 -7.98 -4.24
CA THR A 19 0.18 -7.42 -3.59
C THR A 19 -0.82 -6.88 -4.61
N PRO A 20 -2.12 -7.03 -4.35
CA PRO A 20 -3.15 -6.54 -5.24
C PRO A 20 -3.04 -5.02 -5.44
N VAL A 21 -3.22 -4.61 -6.70
CA VAL A 21 -3.34 -3.21 -7.08
C VAL A 21 -4.82 -2.87 -7.12
N VAL A 22 -5.23 -1.85 -6.38
CA VAL A 22 -6.62 -1.40 -6.30
C VAL A 22 -6.75 -0.06 -7.00
N LYS A 23 -7.80 0.07 -7.80
CA LYS A 23 -8.17 1.34 -8.44
C LYS A 23 -9.03 2.15 -7.50
N THR A 24 -8.57 3.35 -7.17
CA THR A 24 -9.36 4.38 -6.46
C THR A 24 -9.71 5.49 -7.45
N SER A 25 -10.63 6.40 -7.11
CA SER A 25 -10.89 7.54 -7.99
C SER A 25 -9.69 8.50 -8.10
N GLY A 26 -8.71 8.42 -7.19
CA GLY A 26 -7.44 9.16 -7.27
C GLY A 26 -6.33 8.43 -8.04
N GLY A 27 -6.55 7.20 -8.50
CA GLY A 27 -5.57 6.41 -9.25
C GLY A 27 -5.32 5.01 -8.67
N LEU A 28 -4.28 4.35 -9.19
CA LEU A 28 -3.89 3.00 -8.78
C LEU A 28 -3.05 3.04 -7.50
N VAL A 29 -3.45 2.24 -6.51
CA VAL A 29 -2.74 2.11 -5.24
C VAL A 29 -2.31 0.66 -5.05
N ARG A 30 -1.10 0.47 -4.52
CA ARG A 30 -0.58 -0.85 -4.17
C ARG A 30 -0.56 -1.02 -2.67
N GLY A 31 -1.15 -2.10 -2.19
CA GLY A 31 -1.15 -2.48 -0.78
C GLY A 31 0.06 -3.29 -0.37
N ARG A 32 0.05 -3.74 0.88
CA ARG A 32 0.91 -4.77 1.43
C ARG A 32 0.06 -5.89 2.02
N LEU A 33 0.57 -7.11 1.98
CA LEU A 33 -0.01 -8.19 2.76
C LEU A 33 0.43 -7.96 4.21
N SER A 34 -0.49 -8.12 5.15
CA SER A 34 -0.18 -8.12 6.59
C SER A 34 0.88 -9.18 6.92
N GLU A 35 1.62 -8.96 8.01
CA GLU A 35 2.69 -9.86 8.45
C GLU A 35 2.15 -11.26 8.81
N ASP A 36 0.91 -11.33 9.29
CA ASP A 36 0.16 -12.57 9.54
C ASP A 36 -0.44 -13.19 8.27
N GLY A 37 -0.36 -12.52 7.12
CA GLY A 37 -0.89 -13.00 5.85
C GLY A 37 -2.41 -12.93 5.70
N LEU A 38 -3.14 -12.37 6.67
CA LEU A 38 -4.60 -12.49 6.72
C LEU A 38 -5.35 -11.40 5.94
N PHE A 39 -4.80 -10.20 5.85
CA PHE A 39 -5.45 -9.07 5.21
C PHE A 39 -4.48 -8.21 4.41
N TYR A 40 -5.01 -7.52 3.41
CA TYR A 40 -4.28 -6.51 2.64
C TYR A 40 -4.44 -5.14 3.29
N THR A 41 -3.32 -4.47 3.53
CA THR A 41 -3.25 -3.14 4.12
C THR A 41 -2.80 -2.12 3.09
N TYR A 42 -3.48 -0.98 3.04
CA TYR A 42 -3.16 0.13 2.14
C TYR A 42 -2.91 1.38 2.99
N PHE A 43 -1.64 1.74 3.15
CA PHE A 43 -1.24 2.88 3.98
C PHE A 43 -0.89 4.10 3.13
N GLY A 44 -1.16 5.28 3.67
CA GLY A 44 -0.76 6.55 3.06
C GLY A 44 -1.57 6.93 1.82
N ILE A 45 -2.81 6.43 1.67
CA ILE A 45 -3.68 6.86 0.57
C ILE A 45 -4.05 8.34 0.78
N PRO A 46 -3.69 9.24 -0.15
CA PRO A 46 -4.05 10.64 -0.03
C PRO A 46 -5.56 10.81 -0.17
N TYR A 47 -6.17 11.46 0.81
CA TYR A 47 -7.61 11.77 0.85
C TYR A 47 -7.89 13.27 0.74
N GLY A 48 -6.85 14.10 0.67
CA GLY A 48 -6.94 15.54 0.61
C GLY A 48 -5.62 16.15 0.20
N TYR A 49 -5.68 17.34 -0.39
CA TYR A 49 -4.51 18.13 -0.73
C TYR A 49 -4.04 18.92 0.50
N VAL A 50 -2.72 19.08 0.68
CA VAL A 50 -2.10 19.89 1.73
C VAL A 50 -1.08 20.81 1.08
N GLY A 51 -1.24 22.12 1.28
CA GLY A 51 -0.37 23.16 0.73
C GLY A 51 -0.41 24.43 1.58
N ASP A 52 0.49 25.36 1.33
CA ASP A 52 0.59 26.60 2.13
C ASP A 52 -0.71 27.43 2.08
N GLU A 53 -1.46 27.32 0.99
CA GLU A 53 -2.72 28.03 0.76
C GLU A 53 -3.89 27.52 1.61
N ASN A 54 -3.81 26.28 2.13
CA ASN A 54 -4.90 25.62 2.85
C ASN A 54 -4.62 25.37 4.33
N ARG A 55 -3.55 25.97 4.87
CA ARG A 55 -3.31 26.00 6.31
C ARG A 55 -4.51 26.62 7.04
N PHE A 56 -5.05 25.91 8.03
CA PHE A 56 -6.25 26.28 8.79
C PHE A 56 -7.54 26.42 7.96
N LYS A 57 -7.60 25.83 6.75
CA LYS A 57 -8.81 25.78 5.92
C LYS A 57 -9.22 24.32 5.71
N ALA A 58 -10.46 24.13 5.26
CA ALA A 58 -10.89 22.82 4.78
C ALA A 58 -10.02 22.37 3.60
N SER A 59 -9.66 21.09 3.57
CA SER A 59 -8.91 20.52 2.45
C SER A 59 -9.77 20.56 1.18
N ASN A 60 -9.23 21.11 0.09
CA ASN A 60 -9.93 21.16 -1.18
C ASN A 60 -9.82 19.79 -1.88
N LEU A 61 -10.97 19.17 -2.12
CA LEU A 61 -11.13 17.80 -2.65
C LEU A 61 -11.25 17.77 -4.18
N HIS A 62 -10.53 18.64 -4.90
CA HIS A 62 -10.75 18.76 -6.35
C HIS A 62 -10.17 17.59 -7.18
N LEU A 63 -9.34 16.72 -6.59
CA LEU A 63 -8.62 15.64 -7.31
C LEU A 63 -8.63 14.27 -6.61
N TYR A 64 -9.19 14.15 -5.40
CA TYR A 64 -9.03 12.95 -4.55
C TYR A 64 -10.37 12.47 -4.00
N HIS A 65 -11.33 12.14 -4.87
CA HIS A 65 -12.53 11.45 -4.43
C HIS A 65 -12.16 10.01 -4.02
N LEU A 66 -12.05 9.75 -2.73
CA LEU A 66 -11.79 8.41 -2.20
C LEU A 66 -13.09 7.61 -2.21
N CYS A 67 -13.44 7.05 -3.37
CA CYS A 67 -14.41 5.95 -3.47
C CYS A 67 -13.56 4.69 -3.68
N ILE A 68 -13.55 3.82 -2.68
CA ILE A 68 -12.95 2.48 -2.73
C ILE A 68 -14.08 1.50 -3.00
#